data_AF-A0A812W785-F1
#
_entry.id   AF-A0A812W785-F1
#
_cell.length_a   1.000
_cell.length_b   1.000
_cell.length_c   1.000
_cell.angle_alpha   90.00
_cell.angle_beta   90.00
_cell.angle_gamma   90.00
#
_symmetry.space_group_name_H-M   'P 1'
#
loop_
_entity.id
_entity.type
_entity.pdbx_description
1 polymer ?
#
loop_
_entity_poly.entity_id
_entity_poly.type
_entity_poly.pdbx_seq_one_letter_code
_entity_poly.pdbx_strand_id
1 'polypeptide(L)'
;TASEMWLQKHIQSFDTGNRRKRKQVLEDFLEYVKQSSLSGMEELFSKEAHRFLLRLTSWFSVTLPLLYALPLQLKVFLVFLEFREQSVVRAFFESGVVLSLMSTLVTDFDCTDEVRCLAVLVLHRLALHGRTCKEVLCSKGLIPHLTECILDGLKWETLKCAGLLLCELFRSNPKYQEDITKTFHSLLESQRRPLVQRVALSAFSALVEEEYAGNVHVRNGRTS
;
A
#
# COMPACT_ATOMS: atom_id res chain seq x y z
N THR A 1 -6.91 12.09 -25.81
CA THR A 1 -8.28 11.50 -25.76
C THR A 1 -9.18 12.37 -24.88
N ALA A 2 -10.50 12.11 -24.84
CA ALA A 2 -11.42 12.87 -23.97
C ALA A 2 -11.04 12.74 -22.48
N SER A 3 -10.56 11.56 -22.08
CA SER A 3 -10.04 11.24 -20.75
C SER A 3 -8.82 12.08 -20.37
N GLU A 4 -7.87 12.25 -21.30
CA GLU A 4 -6.70 13.12 -21.09
C GLU A 4 -7.08 14.59 -20.92
N MET A 5 -7.99 15.12 -21.76
CA MET A 5 -8.45 16.51 -21.63
C MET A 5 -9.19 16.75 -20.31
N TRP A 6 -10.01 15.78 -19.90
CA TRP A 6 -10.69 15.81 -18.61
C TRP A 6 -9.67 15.90 -17.47
N LEU A 7 -8.63 15.03 -17.49
CA LEU A 7 -7.61 15.00 -16.46
C LEU A 7 -6.76 16.29 -16.45
N GLN A 8 -6.37 16.82 -17.61
CA GLN A 8 -5.63 18.08 -17.71
C GLN A 8 -6.38 19.24 -17.06
N LYS A 9 -7.70 19.37 -17.32
CA LYS A 9 -8.54 20.39 -16.69
C LYS A 9 -8.58 20.25 -15.17
N HIS A 10 -8.66 19.02 -14.66
CA HIS A 10 -8.68 18.74 -13.23
C HIS A 10 -7.31 19.00 -12.58
N ILE A 11 -6.20 18.70 -13.26
CA ILE A 11 -4.85 19.06 -12.82
C ILE A 11 -4.71 20.58 -12.69
N GLN A 12 -5.17 21.36 -13.69
CA GLN A 12 -5.14 22.82 -13.60
C GLN A 12 -5.95 23.34 -12.42
N SER A 13 -7.13 22.75 -12.18
CA SER A 13 -7.96 23.09 -11.02
C SER A 13 -7.32 22.65 -9.69
N PHE A 14 -6.53 21.59 -9.67
CA PHE A 14 -5.80 21.13 -8.50
C PHE A 14 -4.66 22.08 -8.15
N ASP A 15 -3.89 22.51 -9.16
CA ASP A 15 -2.73 23.38 -9.00
C ASP A 15 -3.13 24.79 -8.53
N THR A 16 -4.18 25.37 -9.13
CA THR A 16 -4.69 26.72 -8.80
C THR A 16 -5.67 26.75 -7.61
N GLY A 17 -6.17 25.58 -7.22
CA GLY A 17 -7.21 25.45 -6.21
C GLY A 17 -6.71 25.48 -4.77
N ASN A 18 -7.57 25.91 -3.85
CA ASN A 18 -7.37 25.72 -2.42
C ASN A 18 -7.61 24.25 -2.01
N ARG A 19 -7.35 23.92 -0.73
CA ARG A 19 -7.51 22.54 -0.20
C ARG A 19 -8.88 21.91 -0.47
N ARG A 20 -9.97 22.69 -0.46
CA ARG A 20 -11.32 22.19 -0.76
C ARG A 20 -11.45 21.83 -2.24
N LYS A 21 -10.90 22.65 -3.12
CA LYS A 21 -10.91 22.37 -4.57
C LYS A 21 -10.07 21.14 -4.91
N ARG A 22 -8.90 20.98 -4.27
CA ARG A 22 -8.07 19.78 -4.42
C ARG A 22 -8.80 18.51 -3.95
N LYS A 23 -9.50 18.57 -2.82
CA LYS A 23 -10.38 17.48 -2.34
C LYS A 23 -11.45 17.15 -3.38
N GLN A 24 -12.15 18.15 -3.91
CA GLN A 24 -13.17 17.96 -4.94
C GLN A 24 -12.59 17.27 -6.18
N VAL A 25 -11.41 17.67 -6.64
CA VAL A 25 -10.73 17.02 -7.78
C VAL A 25 -10.50 15.53 -7.52
N LEU A 26 -10.17 15.12 -6.29
CA LEU A 26 -10.01 13.70 -5.96
C LEU A 26 -11.33 12.94 -5.92
N GLU A 27 -12.41 13.58 -5.43
CA GLU A 27 -13.75 13.01 -5.45
C GLU A 27 -14.22 12.79 -6.90
N ASP A 28 -14.04 13.80 -7.75
CA ASP A 28 -14.36 13.75 -9.18
C ASP A 28 -13.52 12.66 -9.89
N PHE A 29 -12.25 12.50 -9.52
CA PHE A 29 -11.38 11.45 -10.06
C PHE A 29 -11.87 10.04 -9.69
N LEU A 30 -12.19 9.78 -8.42
CA LEU A 30 -12.69 8.47 -8.00
C LEU A 30 -14.03 8.13 -8.64
N GLU A 31 -14.92 9.10 -8.77
CA GLU A 31 -16.21 8.90 -9.45
C GLU A 31 -16.01 8.61 -10.94
N TYR A 32 -15.10 9.33 -11.60
CA TYR A 32 -14.73 9.09 -12.99
C TYR A 32 -14.17 7.67 -13.20
N VAL A 33 -13.28 7.21 -12.31
CA VAL A 33 -12.71 5.85 -12.35
C VAL A 33 -13.81 4.80 -12.20
N LYS A 34 -14.74 5.00 -11.27
CA LYS A 34 -15.82 4.05 -10.99
C LYS A 34 -16.79 3.88 -12.16
N GLN A 35 -17.01 4.95 -12.92
CA GLN A 35 -17.89 4.95 -14.09
C GLN A 35 -17.20 4.44 -15.36
N SER A 36 -15.85 4.43 -15.38
CA SER A 36 -15.05 4.01 -16.53
C SER A 36 -14.73 2.52 -16.47
N SER A 37 -14.72 1.82 -17.61
CA SER A 37 -14.17 0.46 -17.67
C SER A 37 -12.64 0.50 -17.49
N LEU A 38 -12.05 -0.56 -16.90
CA LEU A 38 -10.59 -0.66 -16.71
C LEU A 38 -9.80 -0.47 -18.02
N SER A 39 -10.37 -0.86 -19.16
CA SER A 39 -9.79 -0.60 -20.50
C SER A 39 -9.74 0.88 -20.87
N GLY A 40 -10.70 1.71 -20.44
CA GLY A 40 -10.66 3.16 -20.61
C GLY A 40 -9.67 3.86 -19.67
N MET A 41 -9.26 3.16 -18.61
CA MET A 41 -8.24 3.65 -17.69
C MET A 41 -6.83 3.41 -18.20
N GLU A 42 -6.57 2.35 -19.00
CA GLU A 42 -5.29 2.16 -19.70
C GLU A 42 -4.96 3.37 -20.60
N GLU A 43 -5.97 4.02 -21.19
CA GLU A 43 -5.80 5.28 -21.94
C GLU A 43 -5.45 6.49 -21.05
N LEU A 44 -5.73 6.45 -19.75
CA LEU A 44 -5.31 7.50 -18.81
C LEU A 44 -3.82 7.43 -18.51
N PHE A 45 -3.13 6.31 -18.79
CA PHE A 45 -1.66 6.13 -18.62
C PHE A 45 -0.80 6.96 -19.58
N SER A 46 -1.39 8.05 -20.06
CA SER A 46 -0.72 9.24 -20.56
C SER A 46 0.26 9.84 -19.55
N LYS A 47 1.09 10.75 -20.06
CA LYS A 47 1.96 11.62 -19.26
C LYS A 47 1.19 12.43 -18.19
N GLU A 48 -0.12 12.64 -18.37
CA GLU A 48 -0.92 13.45 -17.45
C GLU A 48 -1.29 12.71 -16.16
N ALA A 49 -1.54 11.40 -16.22
CA ALA A 49 -1.76 10.59 -15.01
C ALA A 49 -0.52 10.57 -14.12
N HIS A 50 0.66 10.40 -14.70
CA HIS A 50 1.92 10.47 -13.97
C HIS A 50 2.13 11.85 -13.32
N ARG A 51 1.86 12.94 -14.06
CA ARG A 51 1.92 14.32 -13.54
C ARG A 51 0.95 14.57 -12.40
N PHE A 52 -0.25 14.01 -12.49
CA PHE A 52 -1.24 14.11 -11.43
C PHE A 52 -0.79 13.35 -10.18
N LEU A 53 -0.26 12.13 -10.36
CA LEU A 53 0.29 11.33 -9.26
C LEU A 53 1.40 12.09 -8.51
N LEU A 54 2.35 12.71 -9.21
CA LEU A 54 3.43 13.48 -8.57
C LEU A 54 2.93 14.67 -7.73
N ARG A 55 1.85 15.33 -8.18
CA ARG A 55 1.21 16.40 -7.40
C ARG A 55 0.50 15.83 -6.18
N LEU A 56 -0.16 14.69 -6.33
CA LEU A 56 -0.86 14.03 -5.25
C LEU A 56 0.10 13.52 -4.17
N THR A 57 1.24 12.93 -4.54
CA THR A 57 2.25 12.49 -3.57
C THR A 57 2.84 13.67 -2.79
N SER A 58 3.14 14.77 -3.48
CA SER A 58 3.57 16.02 -2.82
C SER A 58 2.49 16.58 -1.89
N TRP A 59 1.23 16.61 -2.34
CA TRP A 59 0.12 17.12 -1.53
C TRP A 59 -0.16 16.24 -0.30
N PHE A 60 -0.01 14.92 -0.43
CA PHE A 60 -0.12 13.99 0.70
C PHE A 60 0.91 14.30 1.77
N SER A 61 2.19 14.47 1.41
CA SER A 61 3.23 14.82 2.38
C SER A 61 2.95 16.17 3.09
N VAL A 62 2.35 17.15 2.40
CA VAL A 62 1.98 18.44 3.00
C VAL A 62 0.74 18.34 3.90
N THR A 63 -0.21 17.48 3.55
CA THR A 63 -1.49 17.37 4.28
C THR A 63 -1.53 16.30 5.35
N LEU A 64 -0.54 15.39 5.35
CA LEU A 64 -0.39 14.34 6.34
C LEU A 64 -0.33 14.90 7.78
N PRO A 65 0.53 15.89 8.11
CA PRO A 65 0.53 16.48 9.45
C PRO A 65 -0.75 17.24 9.80
N LEU A 66 -1.57 17.59 8.79
CA LEU A 66 -2.83 18.30 8.95
C LEU A 66 -4.04 17.35 9.01
N LEU A 67 -3.81 16.04 8.87
CA LEU A 67 -4.84 14.99 8.81
C LEU A 67 -5.95 15.27 7.77
N TYR A 68 -5.62 16.01 6.71
CA TYR A 68 -6.63 16.54 5.80
C TYR A 68 -6.91 15.58 4.64
N ALA A 69 -8.14 15.05 4.60
CA ALA A 69 -8.64 14.20 3.51
C ALA A 69 -7.74 12.97 3.19
N LEU A 70 -7.01 12.45 4.18
CA LEU A 70 -6.07 11.34 3.99
C LEU A 70 -6.72 10.07 3.42
N PRO A 71 -7.91 9.62 3.89
CA PRO A 71 -8.54 8.43 3.31
C PRO A 71 -8.83 8.58 1.82
N LEU A 72 -9.22 9.78 1.38
CA LEU A 72 -9.50 10.08 -0.01
C LEU A 72 -8.22 10.01 -0.87
N GLN A 73 -7.13 10.61 -0.38
CA GLN A 73 -5.84 10.59 -1.06
C GLN A 73 -5.30 9.16 -1.20
N LEU A 74 -5.38 8.35 -0.14
CA LEU A 74 -4.94 6.95 -0.15
C LEU A 74 -5.79 6.07 -1.09
N LYS A 75 -7.11 6.31 -1.17
CA LYS A 75 -7.98 5.62 -2.14
C LYS A 75 -7.56 5.92 -3.59
N VAL A 76 -7.19 7.16 -3.88
CA VAL A 76 -6.65 7.53 -5.21
C VAL A 76 -5.29 6.85 -5.46
N PHE A 77 -4.41 6.76 -4.47
CA PHE A 77 -3.17 5.97 -4.61
C PHE A 77 -3.42 4.50 -4.92
N LEU A 78 -4.40 3.88 -4.26
CA LEU A 78 -4.77 2.48 -4.54
C LEU A 78 -5.22 2.31 -5.98
N VAL A 79 -6.06 3.22 -6.49
CA VAL A 79 -6.46 3.24 -7.91
C VAL A 79 -5.22 3.30 -8.80
N PHE A 80 -4.29 4.22 -8.57
CA PHE A 80 -3.05 4.30 -9.35
C PHE A 80 -2.22 3.01 -9.36
N LEU A 81 -2.21 2.25 -8.26
CA LEU A 81 -1.46 1.00 -8.15
C LEU A 81 -2.17 -0.20 -8.79
N GLU A 82 -3.48 -0.11 -9.08
CA GLU A 82 -4.21 -1.18 -9.78
C GLU A 82 -3.76 -1.37 -11.22
N PHE A 83 -3.21 -0.34 -11.85
CA PHE A 83 -2.77 -0.37 -13.24
C PHE A 83 -1.45 -1.09 -13.47
N ARG A 84 -0.77 -1.51 -12.39
CA ARG A 84 0.46 -2.31 -12.41
C ARG A 84 1.63 -1.72 -13.21
N GLU A 85 1.57 -0.42 -13.51
CA GLU A 85 2.58 0.28 -14.30
C GLU A 85 3.86 0.57 -13.51
N GLN A 86 5.02 0.24 -14.09
CA GLN A 86 6.32 0.41 -13.43
C GLN A 86 6.67 1.88 -13.18
N SER A 87 6.20 2.78 -14.06
CA SER A 87 6.41 4.22 -13.92
C SER A 87 5.68 4.82 -12.72
N VAL A 88 4.49 4.30 -12.38
CA VAL A 88 3.73 4.66 -11.19
C VAL A 88 4.49 4.25 -9.94
N VAL A 89 4.94 2.99 -9.88
CA VAL A 89 5.67 2.46 -8.73
C VAL A 89 6.93 3.27 -8.46
N ARG A 90 7.72 3.58 -9.50
CA ARG A 90 8.90 4.44 -9.37
C ARG A 90 8.57 5.79 -8.79
N ALA A 91 7.49 6.44 -9.25
CA ALA A 91 7.05 7.73 -8.72
C ALA A 91 6.77 7.70 -7.20
N PHE A 92 6.19 6.61 -6.68
CA PHE A 92 6.00 6.44 -5.23
C PHE A 92 7.34 6.41 -4.48
N PHE A 93 8.32 5.65 -4.98
CA PHE A 93 9.62 5.57 -4.32
C PHE A 93 10.46 6.84 -4.45
N GLU A 94 10.43 7.50 -5.61
CA GLU A 94 11.20 8.72 -5.90
C GLU A 94 10.64 9.96 -5.20
N SER A 95 9.31 10.04 -5.01
CA SER A 95 8.67 11.19 -4.34
C SER A 95 8.85 11.22 -2.81
N GLY A 96 9.36 10.13 -2.21
CA GLY A 96 9.52 10.02 -0.76
C GLY A 96 8.23 9.73 0.01
N VAL A 97 7.07 9.68 -0.67
CA VAL A 97 5.76 9.42 -0.05
C VAL A 97 5.70 8.09 0.71
N VAL A 98 6.54 7.12 0.34
CA VAL A 98 6.70 5.85 1.05
C VAL A 98 7.05 6.05 2.53
N LEU A 99 7.91 7.01 2.86
CA LEU A 99 8.23 7.32 4.25
C LEU A 99 7.05 7.97 4.97
N SER A 100 6.30 8.83 4.27
CA SER A 100 5.05 9.44 4.79
C SER A 100 3.97 8.38 5.05
N LEU A 101 3.89 7.32 4.22
CA LEU A 101 3.00 6.18 4.47
C LEU A 101 3.44 5.41 5.72
N MET A 102 4.74 5.12 5.85
CA MET A 102 5.28 4.43 7.03
C MET A 102 5.04 5.20 8.33
N SER A 103 5.14 6.53 8.32
CA SER A 103 4.86 7.33 9.53
C SER A 103 3.43 7.21 10.02
N THR A 104 2.45 6.88 9.16
CA THR A 104 1.06 6.62 9.61
C THR A 104 0.93 5.35 10.45
N LEU A 105 1.89 4.43 10.34
CA LEU A 105 1.87 3.15 11.05
C LEU A 105 2.38 3.25 12.49
N VAL A 106 3.06 4.35 12.82
CA VAL A 106 3.57 4.60 14.18
C VAL A 106 2.39 4.84 15.13
N THR A 107 2.46 4.26 16.32
CA THR A 107 1.42 4.37 17.37
C THR A 107 1.17 5.82 17.75
N ASP A 108 2.24 6.60 17.92
CA ASP A 108 2.20 8.01 18.31
C ASP A 108 1.68 8.96 17.20
N PHE A 109 1.47 8.47 15.97
CA PHE A 109 0.92 9.29 14.90
C PHE A 109 -0.62 9.33 14.99
N ASP A 110 -1.18 10.48 15.37
CA ASP A 110 -2.62 10.65 15.61
C ASP A 110 -3.46 10.62 14.31
N CYS A 111 -3.64 9.45 13.72
CA CYS A 111 -4.54 9.25 12.57
C CYS A 111 -5.58 8.17 12.86
N THR A 112 -6.62 8.12 12.02
CA THR A 112 -7.68 7.13 12.20
C THR A 112 -7.23 5.74 11.77
N ASP A 113 -7.88 4.71 12.32
CA ASP A 113 -7.66 3.31 11.91
C ASP A 113 -7.95 3.09 10.41
N GLU A 114 -8.90 3.83 9.80
CA GLU A 114 -9.14 3.80 8.34
C GLU A 114 -7.90 4.27 7.57
N VAL A 115 -7.24 5.36 8.02
CA VAL A 115 -6.02 5.86 7.39
C VAL A 115 -4.90 4.84 7.48
N ARG A 116 -4.71 4.21 8.65
CA ARG A 116 -3.72 3.14 8.82
C ARG A 116 -3.98 1.95 7.90
N CYS A 117 -5.23 1.49 7.85
CA CYS A 117 -5.63 0.38 6.98
C CYS A 117 -5.34 0.69 5.50
N LEU A 118 -5.74 1.86 5.02
CA LEU A 118 -5.48 2.28 3.64
C LEU A 118 -3.98 2.45 3.36
N ALA A 119 -3.19 2.98 4.30
CA ALA A 119 -1.75 3.11 4.14
C ALA A 119 -1.06 1.73 4.06
N VAL A 120 -1.45 0.78 4.91
CA VAL A 120 -1.00 -0.62 4.84
C VAL A 120 -1.36 -1.24 3.48
N LEU A 121 -2.57 -1.00 2.98
CA LEU A 121 -2.98 -1.49 1.66
C LEU A 121 -2.13 -0.89 0.53
N VAL A 122 -1.81 0.40 0.58
CA VAL A 122 -0.92 1.05 -0.41
C VAL A 122 0.48 0.42 -0.37
N LEU A 123 1.05 0.24 0.83
CA LEU A 123 2.36 -0.41 1.02
C LEU A 123 2.35 -1.87 0.53
N HIS A 124 1.25 -2.60 0.78
CA HIS A 124 1.05 -3.96 0.28
C HIS A 124 0.98 -4.01 -1.25
N ARG A 125 0.25 -3.09 -1.88
CA ARG A 125 0.23 -2.96 -3.34
C ARG A 125 1.62 -2.70 -3.91
N LEU A 126 2.41 -1.81 -3.29
CA LEU A 126 3.81 -1.58 -3.68
C LEU A 126 4.68 -2.84 -3.54
N ALA A 127 4.53 -3.60 -2.46
CA ALA A 127 5.27 -4.85 -2.25
C ALA A 127 4.97 -5.92 -3.32
N LEU A 128 3.72 -5.97 -3.81
CA LEU A 128 3.30 -6.89 -4.87
C LEU A 128 3.97 -6.63 -6.24
N HIS A 129 4.63 -5.47 -6.44
CA HIS A 129 5.36 -5.17 -7.68
C HIS A 129 6.74 -5.85 -7.77
N GLY A 130 7.04 -6.76 -6.86
CA GLY A 130 8.18 -7.68 -6.97
C GLY A 130 9.27 -7.42 -5.94
N ARG A 131 10.28 -8.30 -5.97
CA ARG A 131 11.33 -8.41 -4.96
C ARG A 131 12.04 -7.08 -4.67
N THR A 132 12.41 -6.32 -5.71
CA THR A 132 13.12 -5.04 -5.53
C THR A 132 12.31 -4.05 -4.70
N CYS A 133 11.00 -3.96 -4.92
CA CYS A 133 10.12 -3.08 -4.14
C CYS A 133 10.07 -3.51 -2.66
N LYS A 134 9.97 -4.82 -2.40
CA LYS A 134 10.01 -5.37 -1.04
C LYS A 134 11.32 -5.03 -0.33
N GLU A 135 12.45 -5.23 -1.01
CA GLU A 135 13.76 -4.94 -0.43
C GLU A 135 13.95 -3.45 -0.12
N VAL A 136 13.46 -2.56 -0.99
CA VAL A 136 13.49 -1.10 -0.75
C VAL A 136 12.60 -0.73 0.44
N LEU A 137 11.37 -1.26 0.50
CA LEU A 137 10.47 -1.03 1.63
C LEU A 137 11.09 -1.49 2.95
N CYS A 138 11.63 -2.70 3.00
CA CYS A 138 12.30 -3.20 4.20
C CYS A 138 13.53 -2.35 4.56
N SER A 139 14.35 -1.94 3.58
CA SER A 139 15.53 -1.10 3.83
C SER A 139 15.20 0.27 4.41
N LYS A 140 14.00 0.79 4.12
CA LYS A 140 13.48 2.05 4.65
C LYS A 140 12.86 1.91 6.04
N GLY A 141 12.88 0.71 6.62
CA GLY A 141 12.40 0.45 7.98
C GLY A 141 10.94 -0.01 8.06
N LEU A 142 10.34 -0.56 7.00
CA LEU A 142 8.93 -0.99 7.05
C LEU A 142 8.63 -2.02 8.16
N ILE A 143 9.53 -2.98 8.38
CA ILE A 143 9.31 -4.09 9.33
C ILE A 143 9.03 -3.60 10.75
N PRO A 144 9.87 -2.74 11.39
CA PRO A 144 9.57 -2.24 12.73
C PRO A 144 8.29 -1.40 12.79
N HIS A 145 8.04 -0.52 11.82
CA HIS A 145 6.80 0.29 11.77
C HIS A 145 5.55 -0.59 11.67
N LEU A 146 5.60 -1.66 10.87
CA LEU A 146 4.49 -2.59 10.72
C LEU A 146 4.29 -3.43 11.98
N THR A 147 5.37 -3.83 12.65
CA THR A 147 5.32 -4.57 13.91
C THR A 147 4.64 -3.74 15.00
N GLU A 148 5.05 -2.48 15.13
CA GLU A 148 4.44 -1.52 16.04
C GLU A 148 2.95 -1.33 15.74
N CYS A 149 2.58 -1.13 14.47
CA CYS A 149 1.19 -1.00 14.02
C CYS A 149 0.33 -2.23 14.37
N ILE A 150 0.87 -3.44 14.26
CA ILE A 150 0.15 -4.68 14.63
C ILE A 150 -0.04 -4.72 16.15
N LEU A 151 0.94 -4.26 16.91
CA LEU A 151 0.89 -4.26 18.37
C LEU A 151 -0.08 -3.19 18.92
N ASP A 152 -0.39 -2.13 18.19
CA ASP A 152 -1.22 -0.99 18.65
C ASP A 152 -2.70 -1.33 19.00
N GLY A 153 -3.16 -2.56 18.75
CA GLY A 153 -4.54 -2.96 19.12
C GLY A 153 -5.62 -2.40 18.20
N LEU A 154 -5.27 -2.22 16.92
CA LEU A 154 -6.15 -1.75 15.85
C LEU A 154 -7.33 -2.70 15.56
N LYS A 155 -8.26 -2.27 14.70
CA LYS A 155 -9.38 -3.13 14.29
C LYS A 155 -8.88 -4.35 13.53
N TRP A 156 -9.65 -5.44 13.63
CA TRP A 156 -9.32 -6.72 12.98
C TRP A 156 -8.99 -6.58 11.49
N GLU A 157 -9.71 -5.74 10.73
CA GLU A 157 -9.45 -5.55 9.30
C GLU A 157 -8.06 -4.96 9.05
N THR A 158 -7.67 -3.93 9.80
CA THR A 158 -6.34 -3.31 9.72
C THR A 158 -5.25 -4.30 10.08
N LEU A 159 -5.43 -5.05 11.18
CA LEU A 159 -4.47 -6.06 11.61
C LEU A 159 -4.33 -7.18 10.56
N LYS A 160 -5.43 -7.62 9.94
CA LYS A 160 -5.42 -8.61 8.86
C LYS A 160 -4.65 -8.10 7.65
N CYS A 161 -4.89 -6.86 7.21
CA CYS A 161 -4.14 -6.24 6.12
C CYS A 161 -2.64 -6.15 6.45
N ALA A 162 -2.29 -5.81 7.69
CA ALA A 162 -0.90 -5.73 8.13
C ALA A 162 -0.22 -7.10 8.13
N GLY A 163 -0.91 -8.15 8.57
CA GLY A 163 -0.43 -9.54 8.47
C GLY A 163 -0.19 -9.98 7.03
N LEU A 164 -1.11 -9.64 6.11
CA LEU A 164 -0.94 -9.94 4.68
C LEU A 164 0.28 -9.22 4.08
N LEU A 165 0.51 -7.96 4.46
CA LEU A 165 1.73 -7.24 4.06
C LEU A 165 2.98 -7.93 4.60
N LEU A 166 2.99 -8.39 5.85
CA LEU A 166 4.12 -9.11 6.42
C LEU A 166 4.41 -10.43 5.68
N CYS A 167 3.37 -11.20 5.32
CA CYS A 167 3.52 -12.36 4.43
C CYS A 167 4.13 -11.97 3.09
N GLU A 168 3.61 -10.91 2.47
CA GLU A 168 4.08 -10.49 1.15
C GLU A 168 5.55 -10.05 1.18
N LEU A 169 5.99 -9.38 2.24
CA LEU A 169 7.39 -9.02 2.45
C LEU A 169 8.28 -10.24 2.66
N PHE A 170 7.76 -11.36 3.20
CA PHE A 170 8.50 -12.61 3.36
C PHE A 170 8.68 -13.34 2.02
N ARG A 171 7.63 -13.37 1.20
CA ARG A 171 7.62 -14.12 -0.07
C ARG A 171 8.68 -13.61 -1.05
N SER A 172 9.50 -14.51 -1.57
CA SER A 172 10.51 -14.22 -2.59
C SER A 172 11.45 -13.06 -2.22
N ASN A 173 11.76 -12.90 -0.93
CA ASN A 173 12.59 -11.82 -0.40
C ASN A 173 13.65 -12.34 0.60
N PRO A 174 14.59 -13.20 0.14
CA PRO A 174 15.52 -13.91 1.02
C PRO A 174 16.38 -12.97 1.89
N LYS A 175 16.61 -11.73 1.44
CA LYS A 175 17.40 -10.73 2.18
C LYS A 175 16.81 -10.35 3.54
N TYR A 176 15.48 -10.36 3.67
CA TYR A 176 14.79 -9.92 4.90
C TYR A 176 13.94 -11.03 5.53
N GLN A 177 13.99 -12.27 5.01
CA GLN A 177 13.21 -13.37 5.55
C GLN A 177 13.52 -13.63 7.02
N GLU A 178 14.79 -13.59 7.43
CA GLU A 178 15.18 -13.80 8.83
C GLU A 178 14.57 -12.74 9.76
N ASP A 179 14.63 -11.46 9.39
CA ASP A 179 14.06 -10.37 10.18
C ASP A 179 12.54 -10.49 10.30
N ILE A 180 11.89 -10.92 9.22
CA ILE A 180 10.43 -11.14 9.21
C ILE A 180 10.06 -12.37 10.04
N THR A 181 10.85 -13.45 10.01
CA THR A 181 10.65 -14.61 10.89
C THR A 181 10.81 -14.24 12.37
N LYS A 182 11.83 -13.45 12.72
CA LYS A 182 12.00 -12.91 14.09
C LYS A 182 10.80 -12.06 14.50
N THR A 183 10.27 -11.27 13.56
CA THR A 183 9.06 -10.46 13.78
C THR A 183 7.85 -11.36 14.05
N PHE A 184 7.61 -12.40 13.25
CA PHE A 184 6.54 -13.37 13.50
C PHE A 184 6.66 -14.02 14.88
N HIS A 185 7.87 -14.44 15.27
CA HIS A 185 8.11 -15.00 16.60
C HIS A 185 7.73 -14.02 17.71
N SER A 186 8.21 -12.77 17.63
CA SER A 186 7.88 -11.73 18.61
C SER A 186 6.37 -11.45 18.70
N LEU A 187 5.66 -11.45 17.57
CA LEU A 187 4.21 -11.28 17.55
C LEU A 187 3.47 -12.48 18.17
N LEU A 188 3.96 -13.71 17.98
CA LEU A 188 3.39 -14.92 18.59
C LEU A 188 3.61 -14.94 20.12
N GLU A 189 4.75 -14.44 20.59
CA GLU A 189 5.08 -14.31 22.01
C GLU A 189 4.28 -13.22 22.74
N SER A 190 3.42 -12.45 22.04
CA SER A 190 2.58 -11.41 22.64
C SER A 190 1.41 -11.97 23.46
N GLN A 191 1.73 -12.62 24.59
CA GLN A 191 0.81 -13.38 25.45
C GLN A 191 -0.45 -12.61 25.94
N ARG A 192 -0.43 -11.27 25.89
CA ARG A 192 -1.55 -10.42 26.33
C ARG A 192 -2.42 -9.90 25.17
N ARG A 193 -2.18 -10.33 23.93
CA ARG A 193 -2.88 -9.80 22.74
C ARG A 193 -3.34 -10.93 21.79
N PRO A 194 -4.47 -11.60 22.09
CA PRO A 194 -4.95 -12.73 21.30
C PRO A 194 -5.20 -12.41 19.82
N LEU A 195 -5.63 -11.18 19.51
CA LEU A 195 -5.81 -10.74 18.11
C LEU A 195 -4.49 -10.65 17.35
N VAL A 196 -3.42 -10.19 18.00
CA VAL A 196 -2.08 -10.11 17.41
C VAL A 196 -1.56 -11.52 17.12
N GLN A 197 -1.66 -12.42 18.09
CA GLN A 197 -1.29 -13.83 17.91
C GLN A 197 -2.09 -14.48 16.78
N ARG A 198 -3.40 -14.22 16.71
CA ARG A 198 -4.26 -14.73 15.64
C ARG A 198 -3.83 -14.24 14.26
N VAL A 199 -3.46 -12.96 14.13
CA VAL A 199 -2.93 -12.43 12.86
C VAL A 199 -1.61 -13.08 12.50
N ALA A 200 -0.67 -13.17 13.44
CA ALA A 200 0.62 -13.81 13.20
C ALA A 200 0.47 -15.28 12.80
N LEU A 201 -0.38 -16.05 13.49
CA LEU A 201 -0.70 -17.44 13.15
C LEU A 201 -1.35 -17.55 11.76
N SER A 202 -2.37 -16.74 11.48
CA SER A 202 -3.07 -16.78 10.19
C SER A 202 -2.12 -16.45 9.02
N ALA A 203 -1.24 -15.48 9.22
CA ALA A 203 -0.24 -15.06 8.26
C ALA A 203 0.81 -16.16 8.05
N PHE A 204 1.31 -16.75 9.13
CA PHE A 204 2.29 -17.84 9.07
C PHE A 204 1.71 -19.10 8.41
N SER A 205 0.49 -19.51 8.78
CA SER A 205 -0.20 -20.65 8.15
C SER A 205 -0.34 -20.46 6.65
N ALA A 206 -0.69 -19.26 6.18
CA ALA A 206 -0.80 -18.97 4.75
C ALA A 206 0.53 -19.15 3.99
N LEU A 207 1.66 -18.81 4.61
CA LEU A 207 2.99 -19.03 4.02
C LEU A 207 3.31 -20.53 3.92
N VAL A 208 2.99 -21.29 4.98
CA VAL A 208 3.26 -22.72 5.06
C VAL A 208 2.39 -23.52 4.06
N GLU A 209 1.10 -23.22 3.97
CA GLU A 209 0.17 -23.87 3.03
C GLU A 209 0.61 -23.69 1.56
N GLU A 210 1.12 -22.50 1.21
CA GLU A 210 1.65 -22.22 -0.13
C GLU A 210 2.92 -23.03 -0.45
N GLU A 211 3.85 -23.17 0.50
CA GLU A 211 5.05 -24.01 0.32
C GLU A 211 4.68 -25.49 0.11
N TYR A 212 3.70 -26.00 0.85
CA TYR A 212 3.21 -27.36 0.67
C TYR A 212 2.51 -27.54 -0.69
N ALA A 213 1.68 -26.58 -1.12
CA ALA A 213 1.01 -26.62 -2.43
C ALA A 213 2.00 -26.57 -3.61
N GLY A 214 3.04 -25.73 -3.50
CA GLY A 214 4.12 -25.63 -4.49
C GLY A 214 4.94 -26.93 -4.59
N ASN A 215 5.23 -27.57 -3.46
CA ASN A 215 5.98 -28.84 -3.44
C ASN A 215 5.20 -30.02 -4.03
N VAL A 216 3.86 -30.04 -3.91
CA VAL A 216 3.01 -31.06 -4.55
C VAL A 216 2.99 -30.90 -6.07
N HIS A 217 2.93 -29.66 -6.58
CA HIS A 217 2.99 -29.40 -8.03
C HIS A 217 4.36 -29.72 -8.64
N VAL A 218 5.46 -29.41 -7.95
CA VAL A 218 6.82 -29.75 -8.42
C VAL A 218 7.07 -31.26 -8.43
N ARG A 219 6.48 -32.01 -7.48
CA ARG A 219 6.56 -33.49 -7.48
C ARG A 219 5.79 -34.11 -8.64
N ASN A 220 4.63 -33.57 -9.02
CA ASN A 220 3.83 -34.09 -10.13
C ASN A 220 4.34 -33.65 -11.52
N GLY A 221 5.16 -32.60 -11.61
CA GLY A 221 5.76 -32.11 -12.86
C GLY A 221 7.11 -32.74 -13.24
N ARG A 222 7.67 -33.65 -12.42
CA ARG A 222 8.92 -34.39 -12.70
C ARG A 222 8.69 -35.83 -13.20
N THR A 223 7.43 -36.19 -13.45
CA THR A 223 7.04 -37.45 -14.09
C THR A 223 6.47 -37.14 -15.47
N SER A 224 7.32 -36.72 -16.41
CA SER A 224 7.03 -36.67 -17.85
C SER A 224 8.34 -36.74 -18.62
#